data_AF-A0A0R3UCR7-F1
#
_entry.id   AF-A0A0R3UCR7-F1
#
_cell.length_a   1.000
_cell.length_b   1.000
_cell.length_c   1.000
_cell.angle_alpha   90.00
_cell.angle_beta   90.00
_cell.angle_gamma   90.00
#
_symmetry.space_group_name_H-M   'P 1'
#
loop_
_entity.id
_entity.type
_entity.pdbx_description
1 polymer ?
#
loop_
_entity_poly.entity_id
_entity_poly.type
_entity_poly.pdbx_seq_one_letter_code
_entity_poly.pdbx_strand_id
1 'polypeptide(L)'
;MGNRHRIRTACAPHDQSSEDAYDLVVIFRSASYHFEERRRIREATRNLPGRIRVVFALGQPRADVAGNLFHMNGGFAVEWARRATEARERALAEADEFVDIIIGDYVNTYVNLTYKLMASYRWASAFCQDKSDVFLFIDDDYEFNAKNVLNYLSGLTKLERRQLLSGPLMT
;
A
#
# COMPACT_ATOMS: atom_id res chain seq x y z
N MET A 1 -25.49 -16.40 -11.24
CA MET A 1 -24.09 -16.83 -11.03
C MET A 1 -23.23 -15.58 -11.02
N GLY A 2 -23.06 -14.98 -9.84
CA GLY A 2 -22.41 -13.68 -9.70
C GLY A 2 -20.90 -13.81 -9.82
N ASN A 3 -20.31 -13.03 -10.72
CA ASN A 3 -18.88 -12.86 -10.87
C ASN A 3 -18.35 -12.22 -9.57
N ARG A 4 -18.01 -13.02 -8.55
CA ARG A 4 -17.19 -12.52 -7.44
C ARG A 4 -15.90 -12.09 -8.10
N HIS A 5 -15.65 -10.78 -8.17
CA HIS A 5 -14.30 -10.29 -8.37
C HIS A 5 -13.42 -11.10 -7.42
N ARG A 6 -12.48 -11.90 -7.94
CA ARG A 6 -11.52 -12.59 -7.08
C ARG A 6 -10.77 -11.47 -6.38
N ILE A 7 -11.10 -11.24 -5.11
CA ILE A 7 -10.44 -10.29 -4.24
C ILE A 7 -8.95 -10.65 -4.27
N ARG A 8 -8.12 -9.78 -4.87
CA ARG A 8 -6.69 -10.04 -5.04
C ARG A 8 -5.91 -9.47 -3.87
N THR A 9 -6.20 -9.98 -2.67
CA THR A 9 -5.46 -9.63 -1.45
C THR A 9 -4.15 -10.42 -1.36
N ALA A 10 -3.22 -9.93 -0.54
CA ALA A 10 -2.03 -10.64 -0.08
C ALA A 10 -2.05 -10.68 1.45
N CYS A 11 -1.63 -11.81 2.04
CA CYS A 11 -1.23 -11.87 3.45
C CYS A 11 -2.25 -11.26 4.43
N ALA A 12 -3.53 -11.57 4.24
CA ALA A 12 -4.57 -11.08 5.13
C ALA A 12 -4.34 -11.60 6.57
N PRO A 13 -4.44 -10.76 7.62
CA PRO A 13 -4.16 -11.17 8.99
C PRO A 13 -5.00 -12.35 9.51
N HIS A 14 -6.21 -12.53 8.95
CA HIS A 14 -7.14 -13.60 9.28
C HIS A 14 -6.91 -14.91 8.51
N ASP A 15 -6.01 -14.91 7.51
CA ASP A 15 -5.75 -16.06 6.63
C ASP A 15 -4.27 -16.46 6.64
N GLN A 16 -3.80 -16.84 7.82
CA GLN A 16 -2.42 -17.28 8.04
C GLN A 16 -2.18 -18.74 7.61
N SER A 17 -3.24 -19.54 7.46
CA SER A 17 -3.15 -20.93 7.01
C SER A 17 -3.09 -21.09 5.49
N SER A 18 -3.32 -20.03 4.72
CA SER A 18 -3.23 -20.08 3.26
C SER A 18 -1.81 -20.46 2.78
N GLU A 19 -1.74 -21.42 1.86
CA GLU A 19 -0.52 -21.87 1.17
C GLU A 19 -0.17 -20.97 -0.05
N ASP A 20 -0.75 -19.78 -0.13
CA ASP A 20 -0.47 -18.83 -1.20
C ASP A 20 1.02 -18.44 -1.24
N ALA A 21 1.58 -18.46 -2.45
CA ALA A 21 2.92 -17.98 -2.73
C ALA A 21 2.92 -16.90 -3.82
N TYR A 22 3.63 -15.81 -3.57
CA TYR A 22 3.71 -14.63 -4.42
C TYR A 22 5.14 -14.39 -4.88
N ASP A 23 5.32 -14.11 -6.17
CA ASP A 23 6.61 -13.73 -6.74
C ASP A 23 6.98 -12.29 -6.38
N LEU A 24 5.97 -11.44 -6.16
CA LEU A 24 6.13 -10.04 -5.80
C LEU A 24 4.88 -9.54 -5.07
N VAL A 25 5.08 -8.88 -3.92
CA VAL A 25 4.06 -8.06 -3.28
C VAL A 25 4.42 -6.59 -3.47
N VAL A 26 3.56 -5.84 -4.17
CA VAL A 26 3.71 -4.40 -4.41
C VAL A 26 2.91 -3.65 -3.37
N ILE A 27 3.58 -2.80 -2.60
CA ILE A 27 3.00 -1.97 -1.56
C ILE A 27 3.02 -0.52 -2.04
N PHE A 28 1.85 -0.02 -2.44
CA PHE A 28 1.65 1.38 -2.76
C PHE A 28 1.50 2.20 -1.47
N ARG A 29 2.42 3.12 -1.22
CA ARG A 29 2.32 4.13 -0.17
C ARG A 29 1.29 5.16 -0.61
N SER A 30 0.07 5.03 -0.10
CA SER A 30 -1.06 5.90 -0.45
C SER A 30 -1.49 6.76 0.74
N ALA A 31 -2.50 7.61 0.57
CA ALA A 31 -3.00 8.51 1.61
C ALA A 31 -4.49 8.31 1.89
N SER A 32 -4.94 8.69 3.08
CA SER A 32 -6.32 8.49 3.55
C SER A 32 -7.38 9.15 2.64
N TYR A 33 -6.97 10.09 1.78
CA TYR A 33 -7.85 10.81 0.84
C TYR A 33 -7.66 10.38 -0.63
N HIS A 34 -6.67 9.55 -0.95
CA HIS A 34 -6.30 9.17 -2.33
C HIS A 34 -7.15 8.02 -2.89
N PHE A 35 -8.48 8.13 -2.79
CA PHE A 35 -9.41 7.10 -3.25
C PHE A 35 -9.34 6.89 -4.77
N GLU A 36 -9.15 7.98 -5.51
CA GLU A 36 -9.14 7.98 -6.97
C GLU A 36 -7.86 7.33 -7.51
N GLU A 37 -6.72 7.64 -6.89
CA GLU A 37 -5.42 7.06 -7.20
C GLU A 37 -5.45 5.55 -6.98
N ARG A 38 -5.96 5.09 -5.83
CA ARG A 38 -6.13 3.65 -5.56
C ARG A 38 -7.03 2.98 -6.57
N ARG A 39 -8.17 3.60 -6.95
CA ARG A 39 -9.06 3.08 -8.00
C ARG A 39 -8.31 2.91 -9.33
N ARG A 40 -7.58 3.94 -9.77
CA ARG A 40 -6.80 3.89 -11.02
C ARG A 40 -5.72 2.81 -10.98
N ILE A 41 -5.02 2.67 -9.85
CA ILE A 41 -4.01 1.61 -9.67
C ILE A 41 -4.67 0.23 -9.74
N ARG A 42 -5.82 0.00 -9.09
CA ARG A 42 -6.56 -1.27 -9.19
C ARG A 42 -6.95 -1.58 -10.64
N GLU A 43 -7.41 -0.59 -11.38
CA GLU A 43 -7.74 -0.73 -12.80
C GLU A 43 -6.51 -1.07 -13.66
N ALA A 44 -5.41 -0.35 -13.47
CA ALA A 44 -4.15 -0.57 -14.18
C ALA A 44 -3.53 -1.95 -13.87
N THR A 45 -3.70 -2.43 -12.63
CA THR A 45 -3.10 -3.68 -12.15
C THR A 45 -4.03 -4.91 -12.23
N ARG A 46 -5.27 -4.75 -12.72
CA ARG A 46 -6.28 -5.82 -12.78
C ARG A 46 -5.81 -7.08 -13.53
N ASN A 47 -4.95 -6.91 -14.53
CA ASN A 47 -4.48 -7.95 -15.43
C ASN A 47 -3.07 -8.46 -15.10
N LEU A 48 -2.52 -8.09 -13.93
CA LEU A 48 -1.22 -8.62 -13.50
C LEU A 48 -1.26 -10.14 -13.35
N PRO A 49 -0.12 -10.84 -13.52
CA PRO A 49 0.00 -12.26 -13.23
C PRO A 49 -0.51 -12.60 -11.83
N GLY A 50 -1.15 -13.76 -11.68
CA GLY A 50 -1.79 -14.19 -10.43
C GLY A 50 -0.83 -14.44 -9.25
N ARG A 51 0.49 -14.34 -9.44
CA ARG A 51 1.50 -14.40 -8.38
C ARG A 51 2.05 -13.02 -7.99
N ILE A 52 1.59 -11.95 -8.63
CA ILE A 52 1.80 -10.58 -8.16
C ILE A 52 0.59 -10.15 -7.33
N ARG A 53 0.84 -9.52 -6.19
CA ARG A 53 -0.19 -8.90 -5.36
C ARG A 53 0.08 -7.43 -5.17
N VAL A 54 -1.00 -6.67 -5.07
CA VAL A 54 -0.98 -5.22 -4.88
C VAL A 54 -1.73 -4.93 -3.60
N VAL A 55 -1.12 -4.15 -2.72
CA VAL A 55 -1.74 -3.65 -1.49
C VAL A 55 -1.40 -2.17 -1.32
N PHE A 56 -2.23 -1.45 -0.56
CA PHE A 56 -2.09 -0.03 -0.26
C PHE A 56 -1.78 0.18 1.22
N ALA A 57 -0.82 1.04 1.54
CA ALA A 57 -0.48 1.41 2.91
C ALA A 57 -0.91 2.84 3.22
N LEU A 58 -1.78 2.99 4.23
CA LEU A 58 -2.41 4.25 4.63
C LEU A 58 -2.17 4.53 6.12
N GLY A 59 -2.11 5.82 6.49
CA GLY A 59 -2.26 6.25 7.89
C GLY A 59 -3.68 6.74 8.18
N GLN A 60 -3.90 7.19 9.41
CA GLN A 60 -5.13 7.85 9.84
C GLN A 60 -5.17 9.30 9.30
N PRO A 61 -6.33 9.81 8.85
CA PRO A 61 -6.45 11.21 8.49
C PRO A 61 -6.22 12.11 9.71
N ARG A 62 -5.64 13.29 9.48
CA ARG A 62 -5.40 14.27 10.54
C ARG A 62 -6.71 14.87 11.04
N ALA A 63 -7.05 14.63 12.30
CA ALA A 63 -8.25 15.15 12.94
C ALA A 63 -8.00 16.38 13.84
N ASP A 64 -6.74 16.69 14.16
CA ASP A 64 -6.39 17.87 14.96
C ASP A 64 -6.27 19.13 14.07
N VAL A 65 -6.88 20.22 14.55
CA VAL A 65 -6.79 21.55 13.91
C VAL A 65 -5.52 22.30 14.35
N ALA A 66 -4.82 21.77 15.36
CA ALA A 66 -3.68 22.40 16.02
C ALA A 66 -2.36 22.01 15.31
N GLY A 67 -2.06 22.65 14.18
CA GLY A 67 -0.81 22.41 13.48
C GLY A 67 -0.30 23.64 12.73
N ASN A 68 1.02 23.70 12.52
CA ASN A 68 1.72 24.64 11.64
C ASN A 68 1.31 24.42 10.18
N LEU A 69 0.04 24.71 9.84
CA LEU A 69 -0.49 24.51 8.51
C LEU A 69 -0.22 25.76 7.67
N PHE A 70 0.69 25.64 6.72
CA PHE A 70 0.90 26.67 5.70
C PHE A 70 -0.11 26.46 4.57
N HIS A 71 -1.02 27.41 4.37
CA HIS A 71 -1.94 27.42 3.24
C HIS A 71 -1.68 28.66 2.40
N MET A 72 -1.21 28.47 1.17
CA MET A 72 -0.78 29.56 0.27
C MET A 72 -1.92 30.53 -0.14
N ASN A 73 -3.19 30.21 0.20
CA ASN A 73 -4.37 31.06 -0.06
C ASN A 73 -5.21 31.37 1.20
N GLY A 74 -4.63 31.40 2.41
CA GLY A 74 -5.27 32.02 3.59
C GLY A 74 -6.51 31.36 4.24
N GLY A 75 -7.01 30.22 3.76
CA GLY A 75 -8.04 29.43 4.44
C GLY A 75 -7.49 28.48 5.51
N PHE A 76 -8.18 28.37 6.65
CA PHE A 76 -7.78 27.54 7.79
C PHE A 76 -7.79 26.03 7.50
N ALA A 77 -6.90 25.31 8.19
CA ALA A 77 -6.83 23.85 8.33
C ALA A 77 -8.13 23.12 8.76
N VAL A 78 -9.16 23.89 9.14
CA VAL A 78 -10.43 23.41 9.70
C VAL A 78 -11.17 22.50 8.70
N GLU A 79 -11.09 22.76 7.39
CA GLU A 79 -11.76 21.95 6.36
C GLU A 79 -11.23 20.52 6.29
N TRP A 80 -9.93 20.30 6.57
CA TRP A 80 -9.32 18.96 6.56
C TRP A 80 -9.65 18.19 7.84
N ALA A 81 -9.61 18.86 8.99
CA ALA A 81 -10.05 18.27 10.25
C ALA A 81 -11.54 17.88 10.21
N ARG A 82 -12.39 18.72 9.60
CA ARG A 82 -13.84 18.43 9.41
C ARG A 82 -14.08 17.21 8.54
N ARG A 83 -13.19 16.93 7.58
CA ARG A 83 -13.28 15.79 6.65
C ARG A 83 -12.54 14.54 7.13
N ALA A 84 -11.84 14.60 8.27
CA ALA A 84 -11.06 13.48 8.77
C ALA A 84 -11.94 12.28 9.12
N THR A 85 -13.09 12.51 9.76
CA THR A 85 -14.05 11.44 10.08
C THR A 85 -14.58 10.78 8.82
N GLU A 86 -15.06 11.56 7.85
CA GLU A 86 -15.57 11.04 6.57
C GLU A 86 -14.49 10.24 5.83
N ALA A 87 -13.26 10.77 5.75
CA ALA A 87 -12.17 10.07 5.08
C ALA A 87 -11.79 8.76 5.78
N ARG A 88 -11.84 8.73 7.12
CA ARG A 88 -11.60 7.49 7.89
C ARG A 88 -12.69 6.46 7.60
N GLU A 89 -13.96 6.84 7.66
CA GLU A 89 -15.09 5.95 7.38
C GLU A 89 -15.02 5.39 5.96
N ARG A 90 -14.75 6.25 4.98
CA ARG A 90 -14.58 5.83 3.58
C ARG A 90 -13.39 4.90 3.38
N ALA A 91 -12.26 5.16 4.04
CA ALA A 91 -11.08 4.30 3.95
C ALA A 91 -11.32 2.92 4.60
N LEU A 92 -12.08 2.86 5.69
CA LEU A 92 -12.48 1.59 6.32
C LEU A 92 -13.45 0.81 5.42
N ALA A 93 -14.46 1.48 4.86
CA ALA A 93 -15.40 0.84 3.94
C ALA A 93 -14.70 0.29 2.68
N GLU A 94 -13.74 1.04 2.13
CA GLU A 94 -12.91 0.57 1.01
C GLU A 94 -12.02 -0.61 1.42
N ALA A 95 -11.44 -0.60 2.62
CA ALA A 95 -10.63 -1.71 3.12
C ALA A 95 -11.46 -2.99 3.27
N ASP A 96 -12.71 -2.88 3.74
CA ASP A 96 -13.64 -4.00 3.86
C ASP A 96 -14.09 -4.53 2.48
N GLU A 97 -14.27 -3.64 1.49
CA GLU A 97 -14.68 -4.01 0.13
C GLU A 97 -13.56 -4.72 -0.65
N PHE A 98 -12.34 -4.17 -0.62
CA PHE A 98 -11.24 -4.62 -1.48
C PHE A 98 -10.22 -5.53 -0.77
N VAL A 99 -10.17 -5.50 0.57
CA VAL A 99 -9.26 -6.31 1.40
C VAL A 99 -7.79 -6.15 1.00
N ASP A 100 -7.42 -4.99 0.45
CA ASP A 100 -6.08 -4.71 -0.08
C ASP A 100 -5.42 -3.52 0.62
N ILE A 101 -5.94 -3.10 1.78
CA ILE A 101 -5.47 -1.90 2.50
C ILE A 101 -4.89 -2.26 3.87
N ILE A 102 -3.65 -1.83 4.09
CA ILE A 102 -2.97 -1.79 5.38
C ILE A 102 -3.21 -0.40 5.97
N ILE A 103 -3.96 -0.32 7.08
CA ILE A 103 -4.19 0.92 7.80
C ILE A 103 -3.34 0.94 9.08
N GLY A 104 -2.34 1.80 9.12
CA GLY A 104 -1.49 1.99 10.29
C GLY A 104 -2.01 3.04 11.27
N ASP A 105 -1.64 2.89 12.55
CA ASP A 105 -1.96 3.84 13.62
C ASP A 105 -0.94 4.97 13.69
N TYR A 106 -0.97 5.85 12.69
CA TYR A 106 -0.18 7.08 12.64
C TYR A 106 -0.90 8.12 11.80
N VAL A 107 -0.68 9.41 12.08
CA VAL A 107 -1.30 10.50 11.30
C VAL A 107 -0.67 10.56 9.91
N ASN A 108 -1.47 10.43 8.87
CA ASN A 108 -1.05 10.47 7.47
C ASN A 108 -0.61 11.90 7.08
N THR A 109 0.70 12.14 7.18
CA THR A 109 1.38 13.38 6.81
C THR A 109 2.76 13.07 6.24
N TYR A 110 3.35 14.02 5.51
CA TYR A 110 4.71 13.90 4.98
C TYR A 110 5.76 13.65 6.07
N VAL A 111 5.64 14.30 7.23
CA VAL A 111 6.60 14.10 8.34
C VAL A 111 6.53 12.70 8.95
N ASN A 112 5.43 11.97 8.74
CA ASN A 112 5.21 10.62 9.27
C ASN A 112 5.44 9.51 8.23
N LEU A 113 6.10 9.79 7.10
CA LEU A 113 6.38 8.77 6.08
C LEU A 113 7.22 7.60 6.62
N THR A 114 8.11 7.84 7.58
CA THR A 114 8.85 6.76 8.24
C THR A 114 7.93 5.79 8.98
N TYR A 115 6.89 6.29 9.67
CA TYR A 115 5.90 5.41 10.31
C TYR A 115 5.12 4.57 9.29
N LYS A 116 4.78 5.16 8.14
CA LYS A 116 4.15 4.44 7.02
C LYS A 116 5.01 3.29 6.54
N LEU A 117 6.29 3.55 6.29
CA LEU A 117 7.23 2.52 5.86
C LEU A 117 7.36 1.40 6.91
N MET A 118 7.57 1.77 8.17
CA MET A 118 7.72 0.81 9.28
C MET A 118 6.46 -0.03 9.50
N ALA A 119 5.26 0.54 9.35
CA ALA A 119 4.01 -0.19 9.45
C ALA A 119 3.90 -1.25 8.34
N SER A 120 4.25 -0.90 7.09
CA SER A 120 4.27 -1.84 5.97
C SER A 120 5.28 -2.98 6.19
N TYR A 121 6.48 -2.68 6.71
CA TYR A 121 7.45 -3.71 7.06
C TYR A 121 6.96 -4.65 8.16
N ARG A 122 6.32 -4.10 9.21
CA ARG A 122 5.73 -4.92 10.28
C ARG A 122 4.66 -5.86 9.75
N TRP A 123 3.76 -5.36 8.90
CA TRP A 123 2.75 -6.18 8.25
C TRP A 123 3.38 -7.28 7.38
N ALA A 124 4.35 -6.94 6.54
CA ALA A 124 5.03 -7.91 5.69
C ALA A 124 5.73 -9.00 6.52
N SER A 125 6.45 -8.60 7.58
CA SER A 125 7.14 -9.53 8.48
C SER A 125 6.16 -10.44 9.24
N ALA A 126 5.01 -9.93 9.67
CA ALA A 126 4.08 -10.67 10.51
C ALA A 126 3.17 -11.61 9.71
N PHE A 127 2.76 -11.21 8.50
CA PHE A 127 1.68 -11.89 7.77
C PHE A 127 2.08 -12.44 6.39
N CYS A 128 3.21 -11.97 5.83
CA CYS A 128 3.72 -12.47 4.55
C CYS A 128 4.93 -13.41 4.69
N GLN A 129 5.26 -13.84 5.90
CA GLN A 129 6.34 -14.79 6.10
C GLN A 129 6.09 -16.06 5.27
N ASP A 130 7.13 -16.52 4.55
CA ASP A 130 7.11 -17.68 3.65
C ASP A 130 6.14 -17.58 2.43
N LYS A 131 5.36 -16.49 2.32
CA LYS A 131 4.48 -16.22 1.18
C LYS A 131 5.18 -15.42 0.08
N SER A 132 6.11 -14.55 0.41
CA SER A 132 6.92 -13.84 -0.60
C SER A 132 8.31 -13.48 -0.09
N ASP A 133 9.32 -13.63 -0.94
CA ASP A 133 10.71 -13.24 -0.65
C ASP A 133 10.98 -11.76 -1.05
N VAL A 134 10.12 -11.13 -1.87
CA VAL A 134 10.39 -9.80 -2.47
C VAL A 134 9.19 -8.86 -2.38
N PHE A 135 9.47 -7.63 -1.93
CA PHE A 135 8.49 -6.56 -1.79
C PHE A 135 8.95 -5.32 -2.59
N LEU A 136 8.03 -4.70 -3.33
CA LEU A 136 8.26 -3.43 -4.01
C LEU A 136 7.47 -2.33 -3.31
N PHE A 137 8.17 -1.35 -2.74
CA PHE A 137 7.56 -0.17 -2.13
C PHE A 137 7.57 0.98 -3.13
N ILE A 138 6.40 1.55 -3.43
CA ILE A 138 6.24 2.57 -4.48
C ILE A 138 5.19 3.60 -4.02
N ASP A 139 5.27 4.85 -4.47
CA ASP A 139 4.23 5.84 -4.19
C ASP A 139 3.02 5.66 -5.14
N ASP A 140 1.84 6.14 -4.74
CA ASP A 140 0.59 5.99 -5.49
C ASP A 140 0.41 6.95 -6.67
N ASP A 141 1.41 7.76 -6.95
CA ASP A 141 1.57 8.58 -8.15
C ASP A 141 2.61 8.01 -9.13
N TYR A 142 3.10 6.78 -8.90
CA TYR A 142 3.99 6.06 -9.81
C TYR A 142 3.33 4.80 -10.38
N GLU A 143 3.88 4.34 -11.50
CA GLU A 143 3.56 3.06 -12.12
C GLU A 143 4.83 2.19 -12.20
N PHE A 144 4.65 0.87 -12.31
CA PHE A 144 5.75 -0.06 -12.51
C PHE A 144 5.49 -0.96 -13.72
N ASN A 145 6.55 -1.30 -14.45
CA ASN A 145 6.47 -2.29 -15.53
C ASN A 145 6.65 -3.70 -14.97
N ALA A 146 5.52 -4.40 -14.76
CA ALA A 146 5.52 -5.73 -14.17
C ALA A 146 6.37 -6.76 -14.95
N LYS A 147 6.41 -6.68 -16.29
CA LYS A 147 7.22 -7.58 -17.11
C LYS A 147 8.71 -7.38 -16.84
N ASN A 148 9.16 -6.13 -16.78
CA ASN A 148 10.56 -5.82 -16.51
C ASN A 148 10.97 -6.23 -15.10
N VAL A 149 10.12 -5.98 -14.09
CA VAL A 149 10.38 -6.40 -12.71
C VAL A 149 10.45 -7.92 -12.60
N LEU A 150 9.50 -8.65 -13.18
CA LEU A 150 9.54 -10.12 -13.14
C LEU A 150 10.76 -10.69 -13.87
N ASN A 151 11.12 -10.13 -15.03
CA ASN A 151 12.32 -10.55 -15.75
C ASN A 151 13.58 -10.34 -14.91
N TYR A 152 13.70 -9.18 -14.25
CA TYR A 152 14.81 -8.91 -13.32
C TYR A 152 14.86 -9.92 -12.18
N LEU A 153 13.72 -10.17 -11.51
CA LEU A 153 13.64 -11.13 -10.40
C LEU A 153 13.88 -12.58 -10.83
N SER A 154 13.53 -12.95 -12.06
CA SER A 154 13.75 -14.30 -12.60
C SER A 154 15.23 -14.62 -12.82
N GLY A 155 16.07 -13.59 -12.98
CA GLY A 155 17.52 -13.74 -13.09
C GLY A 155 18.23 -13.94 -11.75
N LEU A 156 17.51 -13.86 -10.62
CA LEU A 156 18.07 -13.95 -9.28
C LEU A 156 17.77 -15.31 -8.62
N THR A 157 18.76 -15.85 -7.93
CA THR A 157 18.60 -17.00 -7.03
C THR A 157 17.67 -16.65 -5.86
N LYS A 158 17.23 -17.67 -5.12
CA LYS A 158 16.42 -17.46 -3.90
C LYS A 158 17.19 -16.66 -2.83
N LEU A 159 18.50 -16.90 -2.70
CA LEU A 159 19.34 -16.19 -1.73
C LEU A 159 19.49 -14.71 -2.11
N GLU A 160 19.77 -14.42 -3.37
CA GLU A 160 19.89 -13.04 -3.87
C GLU A 160 18.57 -12.27 -3.69
N ARG A 161 17.42 -12.90 -3.96
CA ARG A 161 16.10 -12.27 -3.71
C ARG A 161 15.90 -11.89 -2.25
N ARG A 162 16.32 -12.73 -1.30
CA ARG A 162 16.20 -12.46 0.15
C ARG A 162 17.15 -11.37 0.66
N GLN A 163 18.20 -11.07 -0.09
CA GLN A 163 19.19 -10.03 0.24
C GLN A 163 19.03 -8.78 -0.65
N LEU A 164 17.98 -8.74 -1.47
CA LEU A 164 17.78 -7.70 -2.47
C LEU A 164 17.40 -6.38 -1.81
N LEU A 165 18.23 -5.36 -2.05
CA LEU A 165 17.87 -3.95 -1.91
C LEU A 165 18.25 -3.27 -3.23
N SER A 166 17.25 -2.78 -3.96
CA SER A 166 17.44 -2.22 -5.31
C SER A 166 16.58 -0.98 -5.51
N GLY A 167 17.14 0.00 -6.21
CA GLY A 167 16.53 1.28 -6.49
C GLY A 167 17.58 2.32 -6.88
N PRO A 168 17.16 3.56 -7.20
CA PRO A 168 18.09 4.66 -7.39
C PRO A 168 18.83 4.93 -6.07
N LEU A 169 20.09 4.53 -6.00
CA LEU A 169 20.96 4.86 -4.89
C LEU A 169 21.63 6.19 -5.21
N MET A 170 21.51 7.17 -4.31
CA MET A 170 22.32 8.37 -4.38
C MET A 170 23.75 7.96 -4.00
N THR A 171 24.61 7.80 -5.00
CA THR A 171 26.05 7.53 -4.87
C THR A 171 26.83 8.81 -4.74
#